data_AF-A0A8H8P494-F1
#
_entry.id   AF-A0A8H8P494-F1
#
_cell.length_a   1.000
_cell.length_b   1.000
_cell.length_c   1.000
_cell.angle_alpha   90.00
_cell.angle_beta   90.00
_cell.angle_gamma   90.00
#
_symmetry.space_group_name_H-M   'P 1'
#
loop_
_entity.id
_entity.type
_entity.pdbx_description
1 polymer ?
#
loop_
_entity_poly.entity_id
_entity_poly.type
_entity_poly.pdbx_seq_one_letter_code
_entity_poly.pdbx_strand_id
1 'polypeptide(L)'
;MFFALSLIIALLSMGWSLPLPYKVRQAEGEKFVVAHHMVGNTFPYTYDTWLADVKLAHANGIDAFALNVGTDSWQKDRVKDAFDAARDSGTGFKMFMSFDMAVNPCAGPSDAAALREYITTYASHSAQLRYNGKVFASTFAGESCTFGAATTEQGWKEQFTDQLTGENAALFVPSFFMDPARFKSFSAMDGAFNWNGGWPTQLSAAKLSQTISFLNSNPVDASKAPIPVPPTLTPIAGVVSALSTLSLKQRDDSLAPVAESKLAAALAGAINLDSDTSISANLGTSGDSGAGTVYMACVSPWFYTHYGPDSFNKNWIYRSDDWLYNTRWDQLIRSRNKIDIVQIVSWNDYGESHYIGPIEGAQPNSNAWVDGFDHQAWLQMTSYYATAFKTGQYPTIDKDQIFLTARPHPAHADASDDPIGKPTDFELTEDALWAVVFATAPAKVTLSADPAKPEEFDVPAGVSKLRISLVAGQGIAATMARDGATLVDMKPDFYFDPNPTTYNYNAATFTGTAE
;
A
#
# COMPACT_ATOMS: atom_id res chain seq x y z
N MET A 1 12.02 41.22 -45.89
CA MET A 1 13.16 41.57 -45.01
C MET A 1 12.63 41.52 -43.60
N PHE A 2 12.73 40.38 -42.92
CA PHE A 2 13.93 39.90 -42.22
C PHE A 2 14.22 40.68 -40.93
N PHE A 3 14.48 39.90 -39.87
CA PHE A 3 15.10 40.25 -38.58
C PHE A 3 14.22 41.08 -37.63
N ALA A 4 13.97 40.70 -36.38
CA ALA A 4 14.73 39.83 -35.48
C ALA A 4 13.80 39.10 -34.50
N LEU A 5 13.45 37.86 -34.85
CA LEU A 5 12.93 36.85 -33.94
C LEU A 5 14.08 35.86 -33.66
N SER A 6 15.19 36.34 -33.09
CA SER A 6 16.38 35.53 -32.79
C SER A 6 17.35 36.29 -31.87
N LEU A 7 16.98 36.60 -30.62
CA LEU A 7 17.98 36.86 -29.56
C LEU A 7 17.44 36.91 -28.10
N ILE A 8 16.39 36.16 -27.74
CA ILE A 8 16.01 35.95 -26.32
C ILE A 8 15.76 34.45 -26.05
N ILE A 9 16.52 33.59 -26.73
CA ILE A 9 16.59 32.13 -26.44
C ILE A 9 18.04 31.70 -26.09
N ALA A 10 18.99 32.64 -25.99
CA ALA A 10 20.42 32.32 -25.79
C ALA A 10 21.05 32.89 -24.50
N LEU A 11 20.26 33.34 -23.51
CA LEU A 11 20.81 33.93 -22.26
C LEU A 11 20.21 33.38 -20.95
N LEU A 12 19.58 32.21 -20.98
CA LEU A 12 19.34 31.39 -19.78
C LEU A 12 20.07 30.03 -19.84
N SER A 13 21.03 29.90 -20.76
CA SER A 13 22.08 28.89 -20.70
C SER A 13 23.25 29.46 -19.90
N MET A 14 23.39 28.98 -18.65
CA MET A 14 24.50 29.16 -17.68
C MET A 14 24.03 29.72 -16.34
N GLY A 15 23.04 29.05 -15.73
CA GLY A 15 22.98 28.97 -14.27
C GLY A 15 23.95 27.89 -13.82
N TRP A 16 25.18 28.27 -13.45
CA TRP A 16 26.03 27.40 -12.62
C TRP A 16 25.37 27.27 -11.25
N SER A 17 24.50 26.28 -11.07
CA SER A 17 24.43 25.61 -9.78
C SER A 17 25.57 24.60 -9.80
N LEU A 18 26.69 24.92 -9.13
CA LEU A 18 27.59 23.87 -8.67
C LEU A 18 26.71 22.90 -7.89
N PRO A 19 26.52 21.64 -8.34
CA PRO A 19 25.87 20.67 -7.49
C PRO A 19 26.81 20.49 -6.31
N LEU A 20 26.38 20.92 -5.12
CA LEU A 20 26.89 20.28 -3.92
C LEU A 20 26.75 18.77 -4.18
N PRO A 21 27.79 17.95 -3.98
CA PRO A 21 27.73 16.53 -4.27
C PRO A 21 26.88 15.85 -3.19
N TYR A 22 25.58 16.12 -3.17
CA TYR A 22 24.64 15.24 -2.52
C TYR A 22 24.47 14.08 -3.48
N LYS A 23 25.18 12.97 -3.20
CA LYS A 23 24.92 11.69 -3.87
C LYS A 23 23.45 11.35 -3.61
N VAL A 24 22.59 11.58 -4.60
CA VAL A 24 21.23 11.08 -4.56
C VAL A 24 21.34 9.55 -4.52
N ARG A 25 20.90 8.93 -3.43
CA ARG A 25 20.92 7.47 -3.27
C ARG A 25 20.26 6.81 -4.48
N GLN A 26 20.97 5.87 -5.10
CA GLN A 26 20.43 4.96 -6.09
C GLN A 26 20.41 3.56 -5.49
N ALA A 27 19.29 2.88 -5.62
CA ALA A 27 19.11 1.48 -5.27
C ALA A 27 19.79 0.63 -6.35
N GLU A 28 20.87 -0.05 -5.97
CA GLU A 28 21.70 -0.90 -6.81
C GLU A 28 21.34 -2.37 -6.54
N GLY A 29 21.12 -3.17 -7.58
CA GLY A 29 20.85 -4.61 -7.46
C GLY A 29 19.47 -5.07 -7.95
N GLU A 30 19.15 -6.32 -7.61
CA GLU A 30 17.89 -6.99 -7.97
C GLU A 30 16.71 -6.38 -7.20
N LYS A 31 15.59 -6.20 -7.90
CA LYS A 31 14.35 -5.64 -7.34
C LYS A 31 13.42 -6.77 -6.95
N PHE A 32 12.87 -6.71 -5.75
CA PHE A 32 11.90 -7.70 -5.28
C PHE A 32 10.54 -7.06 -5.01
N VAL A 33 9.48 -7.81 -5.33
CA VAL A 33 8.13 -7.56 -4.84
C VAL A 33 7.78 -8.69 -3.89
N VAL A 34 7.41 -8.36 -2.66
CA VAL A 34 7.11 -9.36 -1.61
C VAL A 34 5.73 -9.06 -1.02
N ALA A 35 5.10 -10.03 -0.37
CA ALA A 35 3.82 -9.80 0.31
C ALA A 35 3.88 -10.18 1.79
N HIS A 36 3.28 -9.35 2.63
CA HIS A 36 3.19 -9.59 4.07
C HIS A 36 2.21 -10.71 4.36
N HIS A 37 2.61 -11.71 5.12
CA HIS A 37 1.78 -12.88 5.40
C HIS A 37 1.65 -13.09 6.90
N MET A 38 0.44 -12.88 7.43
CA MET A 38 0.07 -13.10 8.83
C MET A 38 0.10 -14.58 9.15
N VAL A 39 1.19 -15.07 9.77
CA VAL A 39 1.29 -16.49 10.17
C VAL A 39 0.28 -16.80 11.27
N GLY A 40 -0.07 -15.82 12.11
CA GLY A 40 -1.16 -15.93 13.09
C GLY A 40 -2.52 -16.32 12.47
N ASN A 41 -2.75 -15.99 11.19
CA ASN A 41 -3.98 -16.37 10.48
C ASN A 41 -3.89 -17.77 9.83
N THR A 42 -2.75 -18.45 9.95
CA THR A 42 -2.48 -19.72 9.25
C THR A 42 -2.66 -20.96 10.14
N PHE A 43 -3.24 -20.84 11.33
CA PHE A 43 -3.54 -22.02 12.17
C PHE A 43 -4.17 -23.19 11.38
N PRO A 44 -5.20 -22.97 10.53
CA PRO A 44 -5.81 -24.05 9.75
C PRO A 44 -5.06 -24.41 8.46
N TYR A 45 -4.01 -23.67 8.08
CA TYR A 45 -3.28 -23.93 6.83
C TYR A 45 -2.64 -25.31 6.86
N THR A 46 -2.64 -25.93 5.70
CA THR A 46 -1.87 -27.14 5.40
C THR A 46 -0.70 -26.79 4.50
N TYR A 47 0.19 -27.76 4.27
CA TYR A 47 1.21 -27.65 3.23
C TYR A 47 0.62 -27.33 1.84
N ASP A 48 -0.50 -27.96 1.47
CA ASP A 48 -1.13 -27.74 0.15
C ASP A 48 -1.70 -26.33 0.02
N THR A 49 -2.24 -25.78 1.11
CA THR A 49 -2.68 -24.37 1.20
C THR A 49 -1.50 -23.43 0.93
N TRP A 50 -0.38 -23.63 1.63
CA TRP A 50 0.84 -22.84 1.39
C TRP A 50 1.38 -22.99 -0.04
N LEU A 51 1.34 -24.20 -0.60
CA LEU A 51 1.79 -24.46 -1.96
C LEU A 51 0.92 -23.74 -3.00
N ALA A 52 -0.40 -23.68 -2.78
CA ALA A 52 -1.32 -22.94 -3.62
C ALA A 52 -1.04 -21.43 -3.55
N ASP A 53 -0.89 -20.87 -2.35
CA ASP A 53 -0.58 -19.46 -2.13
C ASP A 53 0.75 -19.06 -2.78
N VAL A 54 1.81 -19.86 -2.61
CA VAL A 54 3.11 -19.63 -3.26
C VAL A 54 2.99 -19.59 -4.77
N LYS A 55 2.28 -20.54 -5.38
CA LYS A 55 2.11 -20.59 -6.84
C LYS A 55 1.31 -19.41 -7.35
N LEU A 56 0.24 -19.04 -6.64
CA LEU A 56 -0.62 -17.93 -7.00
C LEU A 56 0.10 -16.59 -6.88
N ALA A 57 0.85 -16.37 -5.79
CA ALA A 57 1.66 -15.18 -5.58
C ALA A 57 2.73 -15.04 -6.67
N HIS A 58 3.48 -16.12 -6.94
CA HIS A 58 4.48 -16.15 -8.00
C HIS A 58 3.87 -15.83 -9.38
N ALA A 59 2.72 -16.42 -9.70
CA ALA A 59 2.02 -16.16 -10.98
C ALA A 59 1.60 -14.68 -11.15
N ASN A 60 1.47 -13.93 -10.05
CA ASN A 60 1.14 -12.51 -10.04
C ASN A 60 2.34 -11.60 -9.76
N GLY A 61 3.57 -12.10 -9.96
CA GLY A 61 4.79 -11.31 -9.93
C GLY A 61 5.36 -11.03 -8.53
N ILE A 62 4.84 -11.69 -7.50
CA ILE A 62 5.37 -11.65 -6.13
C ILE A 62 6.49 -12.69 -6.01
N ASP A 63 7.63 -12.29 -5.43
CA ASP A 63 8.85 -13.08 -5.37
C ASP A 63 9.05 -13.77 -4.00
N ALA A 64 8.45 -13.24 -2.94
CA ALA A 64 8.56 -13.80 -1.60
C ALA A 64 7.38 -13.46 -0.68
N PHE A 65 7.20 -14.25 0.39
CA PHE A 65 6.42 -13.84 1.55
C PHE A 65 7.28 -13.38 2.72
N ALA A 66 6.87 -12.28 3.33
CA ALA A 66 7.36 -11.78 4.61
C ALA A 66 6.50 -12.40 5.72
N LEU A 67 7.00 -13.44 6.37
CA LEU A 67 6.25 -14.23 7.36
C LEU A 67 6.16 -13.46 8.68
N ASN A 68 4.98 -12.88 8.95
CA ASN A 68 4.67 -12.20 10.20
C ASN A 68 4.47 -13.23 11.32
N VAL A 69 5.48 -13.39 12.17
CA VAL A 69 5.49 -14.40 13.23
C VAL A 69 5.29 -13.78 14.61
N GLY A 70 4.34 -14.33 15.36
CA GLY A 70 4.02 -14.01 16.74
C GLY A 70 4.56 -15.04 17.73
N THR A 71 3.90 -15.16 18.88
CA THR A 71 4.37 -15.93 20.04
C THR A 71 3.87 -17.38 20.12
N ASP A 72 2.83 -17.72 19.36
CA ASP A 72 2.23 -19.04 19.47
C ASP A 72 3.17 -20.14 18.95
N SER A 73 3.35 -21.21 19.74
CA SER A 73 4.31 -22.27 19.43
C SER A 73 4.02 -23.01 18.12
N TRP A 74 2.75 -23.14 17.74
CA TRP A 74 2.32 -23.80 16.50
C TRP A 74 2.72 -23.03 15.24
N GLN A 75 3.04 -21.73 15.35
CA GLN A 75 3.47 -20.94 14.19
C GLN A 75 4.79 -21.46 13.61
N LYS A 76 5.66 -22.08 14.43
CA LYS A 76 6.89 -22.75 13.95
C LYS A 76 6.59 -23.83 12.91
N ASP A 77 5.52 -24.60 13.11
CA ASP A 77 5.10 -25.66 12.17
C ASP A 77 4.57 -25.05 10.87
N ARG A 78 3.77 -23.97 10.94
CA ARG A 78 3.28 -23.26 9.75
C ARG A 78 4.38 -22.56 8.96
N VAL A 79 5.38 -22.01 9.65
CA VAL A 79 6.59 -21.48 9.01
C VAL A 79 7.34 -22.59 8.28
N LYS A 80 7.51 -23.76 8.91
CA LYS A 80 8.15 -24.91 8.26
C LYS A 80 7.40 -25.32 6.99
N ASP A 81 6.08 -25.43 7.06
CA ASP A 81 5.22 -25.75 5.91
C ASP A 81 5.39 -24.73 4.78
N ALA A 82 5.45 -23.42 5.10
CA ALA A 82 5.69 -22.36 4.12
C ALA A 82 7.03 -22.50 3.40
N PHE A 83 8.13 -22.70 4.13
CA PHE A 83 9.46 -22.88 3.54
C PHE A 83 9.52 -24.14 2.65
N ASP A 84 8.98 -25.25 3.12
CA ASP A 84 8.93 -26.50 2.34
C ASP A 84 8.10 -26.34 1.07
N ALA A 85 6.91 -25.72 1.16
CA ALA A 85 6.06 -25.45 0.01
C ALA A 85 6.75 -24.53 -1.01
N ALA A 86 7.47 -23.51 -0.55
CA ALA A 86 8.25 -22.63 -1.42
C ALA A 86 9.36 -23.38 -2.16
N ARG A 87 10.13 -24.24 -1.48
CA ARG A 87 11.15 -25.10 -2.11
C ARG A 87 10.54 -26.01 -3.15
N ASP A 88 9.45 -26.70 -2.80
CA ASP A 88 8.87 -27.77 -3.61
C ASP A 88 8.00 -27.24 -4.76
N SER A 89 7.61 -25.97 -4.72
CA SER A 89 6.85 -25.30 -5.78
C SER A 89 7.56 -25.29 -7.13
N GLY A 90 8.89 -25.34 -7.14
CA GLY A 90 9.72 -25.25 -8.35
C GLY A 90 9.76 -23.85 -8.98
N THR A 91 9.15 -22.83 -8.36
CA THR A 91 9.09 -21.45 -8.89
C THR A 91 10.31 -20.62 -8.52
N GLY A 92 11.05 -21.03 -7.50
CA GLY A 92 12.14 -20.24 -6.91
C GLY A 92 11.67 -19.20 -5.88
N PHE A 93 10.38 -19.17 -5.56
CA PHE A 93 9.77 -18.28 -4.57
C PHE A 93 10.48 -18.35 -3.22
N LYS A 94 10.56 -17.21 -2.54
CA LYS A 94 11.32 -17.05 -1.29
C LYS A 94 10.45 -16.78 -0.08
N MET A 95 11.06 -16.92 1.08
CA MET A 95 10.48 -16.66 2.39
C MET A 95 11.49 -15.88 3.23
N PHE A 96 11.00 -15.00 4.10
CA PHE A 96 11.83 -14.42 5.16
C PHE A 96 11.01 -14.07 6.39
N MET A 97 11.68 -13.94 7.53
CA MET A 97 11.03 -13.59 8.79
C MET A 97 10.71 -12.11 8.86
N SER A 98 9.47 -11.81 9.24
CA SER A 98 9.04 -10.50 9.73
C SER A 98 8.54 -10.68 11.16
N PHE A 99 9.36 -10.38 12.17
CA PHE A 99 8.93 -10.59 13.55
C PHE A 99 7.88 -9.55 13.98
N ASP A 100 6.75 -9.99 14.51
CA ASP A 100 5.73 -9.09 15.06
C ASP A 100 6.11 -8.66 16.47
N MET A 101 6.77 -7.52 16.59
CA MET A 101 7.23 -7.00 17.88
C MET A 101 6.12 -6.28 18.66
N ALA A 102 4.89 -6.21 18.14
CA ALA A 102 3.73 -5.78 18.93
C ALA A 102 3.28 -6.87 19.92
N VAL A 103 3.60 -8.14 19.63
CA VAL A 103 3.21 -9.30 20.47
C VAL A 103 4.40 -10.11 20.98
N ASN A 104 5.53 -10.15 20.26
CA ASN A 104 6.70 -10.88 20.73
C ASN A 104 7.35 -10.20 21.95
N PRO A 105 7.78 -10.97 22.96
CA PRO A 105 8.52 -10.42 24.09
C PRO A 105 9.87 -9.87 23.61
N CYS A 106 10.37 -8.85 24.32
CA CYS A 106 11.69 -8.28 24.05
C CYS A 106 12.34 -7.68 25.31
N ALA A 107 12.08 -8.31 26.46
CA ALA A 107 12.53 -7.86 27.76
C ALA A 107 13.99 -8.23 28.05
N GLY A 108 14.48 -9.35 27.51
CA GLY A 108 15.84 -9.83 27.78
C GLY A 108 16.52 -10.56 26.62
N PRO A 109 17.79 -10.96 26.79
CA PRO A 109 18.57 -11.64 25.75
C PRO A 109 17.97 -12.95 25.24
N SER A 110 17.20 -13.65 26.09
CA SER A 110 16.48 -14.88 25.72
C SER A 110 15.43 -14.64 24.65
N ASP A 111 14.78 -13.47 24.68
CA ASP A 111 13.74 -13.13 23.71
C ASP A 111 14.35 -12.86 22.34
N ALA A 112 15.48 -12.14 22.30
CA ALA A 112 16.27 -12.00 21.08
C ALA A 112 16.75 -13.37 20.58
N ALA A 113 17.10 -14.29 21.48
CA ALA A 113 17.54 -15.64 21.10
C ALA A 113 16.44 -16.45 20.40
N ALA A 114 15.18 -16.29 20.82
CA ALA A 114 14.04 -16.90 20.15
C ALA A 114 13.86 -16.37 18.71
N LEU A 115 14.08 -15.07 18.48
CA LEU A 115 14.06 -14.52 17.11
C LEU A 115 15.21 -15.07 16.26
N ARG A 116 16.42 -15.16 16.84
CA ARG A 116 17.60 -15.72 16.15
C ARG A 116 17.41 -17.19 15.79
N GLU A 117 16.67 -17.96 16.58
CA GLU A 117 16.37 -19.37 16.28
C GLU A 117 15.67 -19.53 14.93
N TYR A 118 14.73 -18.65 14.58
CA TYR A 118 14.11 -18.66 13.25
C TYR A 118 15.15 -18.40 12.16
N ILE A 119 16.01 -17.40 12.34
CA ILE A 119 17.04 -17.08 11.35
C ILE A 119 17.99 -18.25 11.12
N THR A 120 18.52 -18.84 12.20
CA THR A 120 19.50 -19.94 12.08
C THR A 120 18.88 -21.23 11.56
N THR A 121 17.61 -21.48 11.84
CA THR A 121 16.89 -22.67 11.34
C THR A 121 16.77 -22.67 9.83
N TYR A 122 16.51 -21.50 9.22
CA TYR A 122 16.23 -21.40 7.79
C TYR A 122 17.35 -20.79 6.96
N ALA A 123 18.47 -20.36 7.56
CA ALA A 123 19.58 -19.71 6.85
C ALA A 123 20.06 -20.49 5.61
N SER A 124 20.24 -21.81 5.73
CA SER A 124 20.68 -22.68 4.63
C SER A 124 19.54 -23.22 3.76
N HIS A 125 18.29 -22.89 4.07
CA HIS A 125 17.13 -23.35 3.31
C HIS A 125 17.10 -22.69 1.93
N SER A 126 16.84 -23.47 0.87
CA SER A 126 16.88 -22.98 -0.52
C SER A 126 15.83 -21.89 -0.83
N ALA A 127 14.74 -21.89 -0.08
CA ALA A 127 13.69 -20.87 -0.14
C ALA A 127 13.96 -19.64 0.74
N GLN A 128 15.05 -19.57 1.51
CA GLN A 128 15.38 -18.36 2.27
C GLN A 128 15.72 -17.21 1.33
N LEU A 129 15.03 -16.08 1.47
CA LEU A 129 15.42 -14.86 0.78
C LEU A 129 16.78 -14.41 1.33
N ARG A 130 17.75 -14.28 0.43
CA ARG A 130 19.04 -13.68 0.72
C ARG A 130 19.21 -12.42 -0.11
N TYR A 131 19.71 -11.36 0.52
CA TYR A 131 20.02 -10.09 -0.14
C TYR A 131 21.47 -9.73 0.19
N ASN A 132 22.27 -9.40 -0.81
CA ASN A 132 23.72 -9.17 -0.67
C ASN A 132 24.44 -10.31 0.09
N GLY A 133 24.03 -11.57 -0.16
CA GLY A 133 24.60 -12.77 0.45
C GLY A 133 24.15 -13.08 1.88
N LYS A 134 23.44 -12.17 2.54
CA LYS A 134 22.95 -12.30 3.92
C LYS A 134 21.49 -12.76 3.98
N VAL A 135 21.09 -13.38 5.08
CA VAL A 135 19.69 -13.79 5.37
C VAL A 135 18.85 -12.54 5.56
N PHE A 136 17.83 -12.33 4.71
CA PHE A 136 16.96 -11.16 4.87
C PHE A 136 16.03 -11.35 6.07
N ALA A 137 15.85 -10.31 6.89
CA ALA A 137 14.92 -10.30 8.01
C ALA A 137 14.33 -8.91 8.23
N SER A 138 13.09 -8.84 8.70
CA SER A 138 12.37 -7.61 9.02
C SER A 138 11.60 -7.75 10.34
N THR A 139 10.90 -6.68 10.71
CA THR A 139 9.93 -6.66 11.80
C THR A 139 8.73 -5.81 11.44
N PHE A 140 7.61 -6.05 12.12
CA PHE A 140 6.62 -5.02 12.41
C PHE A 140 6.91 -4.48 13.81
N ALA A 141 7.06 -3.15 13.94
CA ALA A 141 7.48 -2.48 15.18
C ALA A 141 8.83 -2.97 15.73
N GLY A 142 9.12 -2.64 16.99
CA GLY A 142 10.31 -3.08 17.73
C GLY A 142 11.25 -1.94 18.13
N GLU A 143 10.91 -0.69 17.80
CA GLU A 143 11.70 0.51 18.13
C GLU A 143 11.79 0.82 19.64
N SER A 144 10.97 0.16 20.46
CA SER A 144 11.01 0.22 21.93
C SER A 144 11.74 -0.96 22.58
N CYS A 145 12.12 -1.97 21.81
CA CYS A 145 12.73 -3.19 22.33
C CYS A 145 14.22 -3.01 22.63
N THR A 146 14.61 -3.26 23.88
CA THR A 146 16.01 -3.19 24.31
C THR A 146 16.65 -4.55 24.58
N PHE A 147 15.86 -5.62 24.73
CA PHE A 147 16.34 -6.96 25.10
C PHE A 147 17.24 -6.95 26.35
N GLY A 148 16.97 -6.04 27.30
CA GLY A 148 17.75 -5.86 28.52
C GLY A 148 18.98 -4.96 28.40
N ALA A 149 19.27 -4.43 27.20
CA ALA A 149 20.32 -3.42 26.99
C ALA A 149 19.87 -2.01 27.43
N ALA A 150 20.82 -1.08 27.48
CA ALA A 150 20.55 0.30 27.90
C ALA A 150 19.77 1.12 26.86
N THR A 151 19.89 0.76 25.57
CA THR A 151 19.17 1.42 24.48
C THR A 151 18.61 0.40 23.49
N THR A 152 17.60 0.81 22.72
CA THR A 152 17.05 0.00 21.62
C THR A 152 18.13 -0.38 20.60
N GLU A 153 19.01 0.57 20.25
CA GLU A 153 20.09 0.32 19.29
C GLU A 153 21.02 -0.78 19.78
N GLN A 154 21.47 -0.70 21.04
CA GLN A 154 22.35 -1.71 21.63
C GLN A 154 21.63 -3.05 21.74
N GLY A 155 20.35 -3.05 22.10
CA GLY A 155 19.54 -4.25 22.17
C GLY A 155 19.52 -5.02 20.85
N TRP A 156 19.08 -4.37 19.77
CA TRP A 156 19.06 -4.99 18.44
C TRP A 156 20.46 -5.33 17.94
N LYS A 157 21.46 -4.48 18.20
CA LYS A 157 22.82 -4.72 17.76
C LYS A 157 23.46 -5.93 18.45
N GLU A 158 23.61 -5.83 19.77
CA GLU A 158 24.36 -6.78 20.58
C GLU A 158 23.62 -8.11 20.76
N GLN A 159 22.29 -8.05 20.88
CA GLN A 159 21.47 -9.24 21.14
C GLN A 159 20.93 -9.85 19.85
N PHE A 160 20.74 -9.12 18.75
CA PHE A 160 20.20 -9.70 17.53
C PHE A 160 21.22 -9.80 16.40
N THR A 161 21.67 -8.69 15.82
CA THR A 161 22.47 -8.72 14.58
C THR A 161 23.90 -9.21 14.78
N ASP A 162 24.61 -8.79 15.83
CA ASP A 162 26.02 -9.17 16.04
C ASP A 162 26.18 -10.66 16.42
N GLN A 163 25.11 -11.29 16.89
CA GLN A 163 25.06 -12.72 17.19
C GLN A 163 24.87 -13.59 15.93
N LEU A 164 24.47 -13.00 14.81
CA LEU A 164 24.18 -13.67 13.55
C LEU A 164 25.36 -13.47 12.60
N THR A 165 26.19 -14.50 12.43
CA THR A 165 27.44 -14.44 11.66
C THR A 165 27.56 -15.57 10.63
N GLY A 166 28.52 -15.45 9.72
CA GLY A 166 28.77 -16.47 8.68
C GLY A 166 27.54 -16.69 7.81
N GLU A 167 27.13 -17.95 7.64
CA GLU A 167 25.94 -18.32 6.87
C GLU A 167 24.65 -17.73 7.46
N ASN A 168 24.61 -17.49 8.77
CA ASN A 168 23.46 -16.93 9.48
C ASN A 168 23.43 -15.40 9.50
N ALA A 169 24.44 -14.73 8.95
CA ALA A 169 24.50 -13.27 8.96
C ALA A 169 23.23 -12.65 8.37
N ALA A 170 22.57 -11.80 9.15
CA ALA A 170 21.30 -11.18 8.76
C ALA A 170 21.52 -9.82 8.09
N LEU A 171 20.69 -9.53 7.08
CA LEU A 171 20.43 -8.20 6.56
C LEU A 171 19.10 -7.74 7.14
N PHE A 172 19.15 -6.79 8.07
CA PHE A 172 18.01 -6.43 8.92
C PHE A 172 17.34 -5.13 8.45
N VAL A 173 16.09 -5.23 8.00
CA VAL A 173 15.30 -4.12 7.44
C VAL A 173 13.97 -4.01 8.20
N PRO A 174 13.97 -3.46 9.43
CA PRO A 174 12.79 -3.39 10.28
C PRO A 174 11.80 -2.30 9.84
N SER A 175 10.53 -2.46 10.22
CA SER A 175 9.54 -1.37 10.24
C SER A 175 9.44 -0.76 11.62
N PHE A 176 10.41 0.08 11.97
CA PHE A 176 10.40 0.84 13.22
C PHE A 176 9.58 2.12 13.09
N PHE A 177 8.61 2.31 13.98
CA PHE A 177 7.74 3.48 14.00
C PHE A 177 8.39 4.66 14.75
N MET A 178 9.48 5.16 14.18
CA MET A 178 10.30 6.24 14.76
C MET A 178 10.63 7.32 13.74
N ASP A 179 11.05 8.49 14.23
CA ASP A 179 11.55 9.56 13.35
C ASP A 179 12.73 9.07 12.50
N PRO A 180 12.62 9.10 11.15
CA PRO A 180 13.69 8.68 10.25
C PRO A 180 15.03 9.37 10.47
N ALA A 181 15.05 10.59 11.05
CA ALA A 181 16.30 11.27 11.40
C ALA A 181 17.19 10.44 12.35
N ARG A 182 16.59 9.55 13.15
CA ARG A 182 17.31 8.65 14.07
C ARG A 182 18.04 7.51 13.36
N PHE A 183 17.69 7.18 12.11
CA PHE A 183 18.36 6.11 11.35
C PHE A 183 19.84 6.39 11.13
N LYS A 184 20.24 7.68 11.11
CA LYS A 184 21.64 8.11 10.97
C LYS A 184 22.54 7.62 12.11
N SER A 185 22.00 7.18 13.23
CA SER A 185 22.79 6.69 14.37
C SER A 185 22.36 5.28 14.79
N PHE A 186 21.74 4.51 13.89
CA PHE A 186 21.19 3.19 14.20
C PHE A 186 21.92 2.10 13.42
N SER A 187 23.08 1.67 13.92
CA SER A 187 23.95 0.71 13.22
C SER A 187 23.43 -0.73 13.22
N ALA A 188 22.43 -1.02 14.06
CA ALA A 188 21.80 -2.34 14.12
C ALA A 188 20.92 -2.67 12.90
N MET A 189 20.60 -1.71 12.03
CA MET A 189 19.76 -1.94 10.84
C MET A 189 20.55 -1.76 9.54
N ASP A 190 20.34 -2.63 8.56
CA ASP A 190 20.89 -2.52 7.21
C ASP A 190 19.95 -1.72 6.27
N GLY A 191 18.78 -1.33 6.75
CA GLY A 191 17.77 -0.62 5.99
C GLY A 191 16.52 -0.29 6.80
N ALA A 192 15.47 0.21 6.12
CA ALA A 192 14.17 0.46 6.74
C ALA A 192 13.00 0.02 5.84
N PHE A 193 11.94 -0.48 6.47
CA PHE A 193 10.66 -0.76 5.85
C PHE A 193 9.64 0.33 6.20
N ASN A 194 9.07 0.99 5.20
CA ASN A 194 8.02 1.99 5.39
C ASN A 194 6.61 1.36 5.41
N TRP A 195 6.22 0.66 6.48
CA TRP A 195 4.88 0.06 6.60
C TRP A 195 3.75 1.07 6.31
N ASN A 196 3.82 2.23 6.95
CA ASN A 196 2.80 3.28 6.81
C ASN A 196 2.76 3.92 5.41
N GLY A 197 3.73 3.65 4.53
CA GLY A 197 3.73 4.13 3.16
C GLY A 197 2.65 3.52 2.27
N GLY A 198 1.91 2.52 2.76
CA GLY A 198 0.77 1.92 2.05
C GLY A 198 -0.46 2.83 2.00
N TRP A 199 -0.63 3.73 2.97
CA TRP A 199 -1.83 4.55 3.15
C TRP A 199 -1.49 5.98 3.59
N PRO A 200 -2.38 6.95 3.34
CA PRO A 200 -2.19 8.33 3.79
C PRO A 200 -2.48 8.48 5.29
N THR A 201 -1.71 7.83 6.16
CA THR A 201 -1.96 7.71 7.62
C THR A 201 -2.05 9.04 8.38
N GLN A 202 -1.58 10.14 7.79
CA GLN A 202 -1.68 11.48 8.37
C GLN A 202 -2.98 12.21 8.00
N LEU A 203 -3.74 11.71 7.03
CA LEU A 203 -5.01 12.28 6.58
C LEU A 203 -6.14 11.77 7.49
N SER A 204 -6.88 12.71 8.08
CA SER A 204 -8.12 12.46 8.85
C SER A 204 -9.16 13.50 8.44
N ALA A 205 -10.44 13.20 8.63
CA ALA A 205 -11.54 14.13 8.34
C ALA A 205 -11.38 15.46 9.11
N ALA A 206 -10.93 15.37 10.36
CA ALA A 206 -10.64 16.52 11.20
C ALA A 206 -9.50 17.38 10.62
N LYS A 207 -8.35 16.77 10.26
CA LYS A 207 -7.22 17.51 9.69
C LYS A 207 -7.50 18.06 8.31
N LEU A 208 -8.31 17.38 7.49
CA LEU A 208 -8.77 17.87 6.21
C LEU A 208 -9.60 19.15 6.40
N SER A 209 -10.60 19.09 7.28
CA SER A 209 -11.43 20.25 7.66
C SER A 209 -10.59 21.43 8.17
N GLN A 210 -9.62 21.15 9.05
CA GLN A 210 -8.71 22.19 9.56
C GLN A 210 -7.81 22.76 8.47
N THR A 211 -7.35 21.93 7.52
CA THR A 211 -6.53 22.36 6.38
C THR A 211 -7.33 23.24 5.44
N ILE A 212 -8.58 22.89 5.13
CA ILE A 212 -9.49 23.73 4.35
C ILE A 212 -9.72 25.08 5.04
N SER A 213 -10.00 25.06 6.35
CA SER A 213 -10.15 26.28 7.15
C SER A 213 -8.89 27.15 7.12
N PHE A 214 -7.71 26.53 7.26
CA PHE A 214 -6.42 27.20 7.17
C PHE A 214 -6.20 27.85 5.80
N LEU A 215 -6.45 27.12 4.70
CA LEU A 215 -6.30 27.65 3.34
C LEU A 215 -7.27 28.79 3.06
N ASN A 216 -8.51 28.71 3.56
CA ASN A 216 -9.50 29.78 3.46
C ASN A 216 -9.11 31.06 4.20
N SER A 217 -8.18 30.99 5.16
CA SER A 217 -7.63 32.19 5.81
C SER A 217 -6.59 32.94 4.96
N ASN A 218 -6.27 32.44 3.75
CA ASN A 218 -5.23 32.95 2.85
C ASN A 218 -3.86 33.07 3.54
N PRO A 219 -3.28 31.94 3.98
CA PRO A 219 -2.03 31.95 4.74
C PRO A 219 -0.87 32.37 3.84
N VAL A 220 0.07 33.11 4.41
CA VAL A 220 1.32 33.50 3.70
C VAL A 220 2.21 32.28 3.44
N ASP A 221 2.12 31.25 4.28
CA ASP A 221 2.93 30.03 4.21
C ASP A 221 2.07 28.79 4.38
N ALA A 222 1.78 28.12 3.26
CA ALA A 222 0.96 26.91 3.21
C ALA A 222 1.63 25.68 3.85
N SER A 223 2.95 25.70 4.08
CA SER A 223 3.66 24.59 4.72
C SER A 223 3.29 24.41 6.19
N LYS A 224 2.67 25.43 6.80
CA LYS A 224 2.18 25.42 8.19
C LYS A 224 0.76 24.87 8.33
N ALA A 225 0.17 24.37 7.24
CA ALA A 225 -1.11 23.71 7.29
C ALA A 225 -1.07 22.46 8.20
N PRO A 226 -2.19 22.07 8.83
CA PRO A 226 -2.29 20.85 9.64
C PRO A 226 -1.83 19.59 8.91
N ILE A 227 -2.03 19.54 7.59
CA ILE A 227 -1.36 18.62 6.68
C ILE A 227 -0.44 19.47 5.79
N PRO A 228 0.89 19.34 5.92
CA PRO A 228 1.81 20.11 5.08
C PRO A 228 1.52 19.89 3.59
N VAL A 229 1.40 21.00 2.85
CA VAL A 229 1.18 20.96 1.40
C VAL A 229 2.55 21.11 0.70
N PRO A 230 3.10 20.06 0.07
CA PRO A 230 4.44 20.14 -0.51
C PRO A 230 4.53 21.18 -1.64
N PRO A 231 5.68 21.87 -1.80
CA PRO A 231 5.88 22.88 -2.86
C PRO A 231 5.76 22.31 -4.28
N THR A 232 5.97 21.01 -4.48
CA THR A 232 5.76 20.33 -5.78
C THR A 232 4.27 20.21 -6.14
N LEU A 233 3.39 20.32 -5.15
CA LEU A 233 1.96 20.47 -5.35
C LEU A 233 1.55 21.93 -5.52
N THR A 234 2.45 22.92 -5.56
CA THR A 234 2.06 24.35 -5.74
C THR A 234 1.16 24.61 -6.96
N PRO A 235 1.23 23.86 -8.09
CA PRO A 235 0.24 23.99 -9.16
C PRO A 235 -1.15 23.45 -8.77
N ILE A 236 -1.21 22.36 -7.99
CA ILE A 236 -2.46 21.76 -7.48
C ILE A 236 -2.99 22.55 -6.27
N ALA A 237 -2.13 23.05 -5.39
CA ALA A 237 -2.45 24.03 -4.35
C ALA A 237 -2.85 25.37 -4.99
N GLY A 238 -2.35 25.68 -6.19
CA GLY A 238 -2.80 26.77 -7.05
C GLY A 238 -4.17 26.52 -7.65
N VAL A 239 -4.52 25.26 -7.97
CA VAL A 239 -5.88 24.86 -8.36
C VAL A 239 -6.83 24.85 -7.16
N VAL A 240 -6.39 24.39 -5.98
CA VAL A 240 -7.17 24.45 -4.72
C VAL A 240 -7.32 25.89 -4.24
N SER A 241 -6.30 26.74 -4.43
CA SER A 241 -6.34 28.19 -4.21
C SER A 241 -7.21 28.91 -5.27
N ALA A 242 -7.20 28.46 -6.52
CA ALA A 242 -8.10 28.95 -7.57
C ALA A 242 -9.56 28.54 -7.28
N LEU A 243 -9.78 27.35 -6.73
CA LEU A 243 -11.08 26.86 -6.27
C LEU A 243 -11.55 27.57 -4.99
N SER A 244 -10.64 27.97 -4.10
CA SER A 244 -10.94 28.75 -2.89
C SER A 244 -11.07 30.27 -3.14
N THR A 245 -10.61 30.77 -4.31
CA THR A 245 -10.78 32.16 -4.76
C THR A 245 -12.04 32.37 -5.60
N LEU A 246 -12.77 31.30 -5.93
CA LEU A 246 -14.18 31.43 -6.29
C LEU A 246 -14.92 32.01 -5.09
N SER A 247 -15.60 33.14 -5.28
CA SER A 247 -16.28 33.81 -4.17
C SER A 247 -17.34 32.88 -3.57
N LEU A 248 -17.19 32.58 -2.27
CA LEU A 248 -18.21 31.96 -1.42
C LEU A 248 -19.50 32.79 -1.26
N LYS A 249 -19.69 33.85 -2.06
CA LYS A 249 -20.95 34.61 -2.16
C LYS A 249 -21.94 34.02 -3.17
N GLN A 250 -21.58 32.93 -3.86
CA GLN A 250 -22.44 32.22 -4.81
C GLN A 250 -22.35 30.69 -4.61
N ARG A 251 -22.42 30.19 -3.36
CA ARG A 251 -22.50 28.74 -3.12
C ARG A 251 -23.75 28.17 -3.79
N ASP A 252 -23.51 27.34 -4.79
CA ASP A 252 -24.29 26.14 -5.01
C ASP A 252 -23.74 25.08 -4.04
N ASP A 253 -24.61 24.44 -3.25
CA ASP A 253 -24.23 23.42 -2.27
C ASP A 253 -23.65 22.15 -2.93
N SER A 254 -23.71 22.05 -4.26
CA SER A 254 -23.21 20.92 -5.06
C SER A 254 -21.70 20.86 -5.27
N LEU A 255 -20.96 21.99 -5.18
CA LEU A 255 -19.54 22.06 -5.59
C LEU A 255 -18.54 21.82 -4.45
N ALA A 256 -18.93 22.04 -3.20
CA ALA A 256 -18.02 21.92 -2.05
C ALA A 256 -17.50 20.48 -1.86
N PRO A 257 -18.34 19.42 -1.88
CA PRO A 257 -17.86 18.04 -1.67
C PRO A 257 -16.83 17.59 -2.72
N VAL A 258 -16.99 18.06 -3.97
CA VAL A 258 -16.07 17.75 -5.06
C VAL A 258 -14.69 18.37 -4.82
N ALA A 259 -14.64 19.63 -4.37
CA ALA A 259 -13.38 20.30 -4.08
C ALA A 259 -12.65 19.66 -2.88
N GLU A 260 -13.39 19.27 -1.84
CA GLU A 260 -12.85 18.59 -0.66
C GLU A 260 -12.26 17.22 -1.01
N SER A 261 -12.98 16.42 -1.80
CA SER A 261 -12.49 15.14 -2.34
C SER A 261 -11.19 15.32 -3.12
N LYS A 262 -11.12 16.30 -4.05
CA LYS A 262 -9.89 16.54 -4.84
C LYS A 262 -8.71 16.99 -3.99
N LEU A 263 -8.95 17.80 -2.97
CA LEU A 263 -7.91 18.17 -2.02
C LEU A 263 -7.44 16.96 -1.21
N ALA A 264 -8.37 16.14 -0.70
CA ALA A 264 -8.04 14.91 0.01
C ALA A 264 -7.18 13.97 -0.84
N ALA A 265 -7.47 13.85 -2.14
CA ALA A 265 -6.70 13.05 -3.09
C ALA A 265 -5.27 13.56 -3.25
N ALA A 266 -5.12 14.88 -3.41
CA ALA A 266 -3.82 15.50 -3.54
C ALA A 266 -2.97 15.35 -2.26
N LEU A 267 -3.58 15.55 -1.09
CA LEU A 267 -2.91 15.40 0.20
C LEU A 267 -2.51 13.94 0.46
N ALA A 268 -3.39 12.99 0.15
CA ALA A 268 -3.08 11.56 0.29
C ALA A 268 -1.84 11.16 -0.52
N GLY A 269 -1.78 11.61 -1.79
CA GLY A 269 -0.62 11.36 -2.65
C GLY A 269 0.67 11.98 -2.12
N ALA A 270 0.61 13.19 -1.56
CA ALA A 270 1.75 13.88 -0.95
C ALA A 270 2.29 13.16 0.30
N ILE A 271 1.40 12.76 1.21
CA ILE A 271 1.77 12.10 2.48
C ILE A 271 2.64 10.87 2.20
N ASN A 272 2.23 10.04 1.24
CA ASN A 272 2.99 8.84 0.89
C ASN A 272 4.38 9.17 0.34
N LEU A 273 4.47 10.11 -0.62
CA LEU A 273 5.74 10.53 -1.23
C LEU A 273 6.70 11.19 -0.23
N ASP A 274 6.18 12.00 0.68
CA ASP A 274 6.96 12.67 1.71
C ASP A 274 7.54 11.65 2.69
N SER A 275 6.77 10.64 3.07
CA SER A 275 7.25 9.55 3.94
C SER A 275 8.41 8.76 3.29
N ASP A 276 8.28 8.39 2.01
CA ASP A 276 9.33 7.67 1.28
C ASP A 276 10.60 8.52 1.12
N THR A 277 10.42 9.81 0.84
CA THR A 277 11.51 10.76 0.69
C THR A 277 12.25 10.95 2.00
N SER A 278 11.52 11.08 3.11
CA SER A 278 12.09 11.22 4.45
C SER A 278 12.93 10.00 4.84
N ILE A 279 12.40 8.78 4.66
CA ILE A 279 13.14 7.55 4.96
C ILE A 279 14.37 7.43 4.07
N SER A 280 14.18 7.56 2.75
CA SER A 280 15.28 7.44 1.79
C SER A 280 16.40 8.45 2.00
N ALA A 281 16.10 9.65 2.50
CA ALA A 281 17.07 10.70 2.76
C ALA A 281 17.90 10.48 4.05
N ASN A 282 17.46 9.61 4.95
CA ASN A 282 18.15 9.35 6.21
C ASN A 282 18.92 8.01 6.24
N LEU A 283 18.64 7.09 5.30
CA LEU A 283 19.40 5.85 5.12
C LEU A 283 20.80 6.08 4.53
N GLY A 284 21.80 5.32 5.01
CA GLY A 284 23.16 5.32 4.45
C GLY A 284 23.98 6.61 4.64
N THR A 285 23.56 7.53 5.53
CA THR A 285 24.16 8.87 5.64
C THR A 285 25.30 8.98 6.67
N SER A 286 25.63 7.91 7.40
CA SER A 286 26.59 7.92 8.52
C SER A 286 27.61 6.77 8.51
N GLY A 287 27.81 6.11 7.37
CA GLY A 287 28.77 5.01 7.22
C GLY A 287 28.44 3.82 8.13
N ASP A 288 29.46 3.13 8.65
CA ASP A 288 29.32 1.92 9.49
C ASP A 288 28.61 2.16 10.83
N SER A 289 28.31 3.41 11.18
CA SER A 289 27.70 3.83 12.45
C SER A 289 26.20 4.13 12.39
N GLY A 290 25.56 4.04 11.22
CA GLY A 290 24.11 4.15 11.13
C GLY A 290 23.50 3.16 10.16
N ALA A 291 22.22 3.39 9.89
CA ALA A 291 21.44 2.48 9.08
C ALA A 291 22.05 2.27 7.70
N GLY A 292 22.02 1.03 7.23
CA GLY A 292 22.42 0.70 5.88
C GLY A 292 21.52 1.34 4.81
N THR A 293 21.72 0.92 3.57
CA THR A 293 21.12 1.59 2.41
C THR A 293 19.86 0.93 1.87
N VAL A 294 19.41 -0.19 2.45
CA VAL A 294 18.27 -0.93 1.88
C VAL A 294 16.96 -0.24 2.23
N TYR A 295 16.13 0.03 1.21
CA TYR A 295 14.81 0.61 1.40
C TYR A 295 13.72 -0.32 0.87
N MET A 296 12.83 -0.71 1.77
CA MET A 296 11.62 -1.44 1.46
C MET A 296 10.43 -0.50 1.55
N ALA A 297 9.75 -0.25 0.43
CA ALA A 297 8.56 0.59 0.37
C ALA A 297 7.29 -0.26 0.51
N CYS A 298 6.21 0.32 1.03
CA CYS A 298 4.92 -0.35 1.16
C CYS A 298 3.94 0.08 0.05
N VAL A 299 3.11 -0.87 -0.38
CA VAL A 299 1.89 -0.65 -1.16
C VAL A 299 0.74 -1.46 -0.57
N SER A 300 -0.45 -0.88 -0.52
CA SER A 300 -1.65 -1.54 0.00
C SER A 300 -2.90 -1.00 -0.70
N PRO A 301 -3.94 -1.83 -0.95
CA PRO A 301 -5.08 -1.38 -1.74
C PRO A 301 -6.16 -0.66 -0.94
N TRP A 302 -6.38 -1.07 0.31
CA TRP A 302 -7.52 -0.67 1.11
C TRP A 302 -7.14 -0.66 2.60
N PHE A 303 -7.94 -0.05 3.47
CA PHE A 303 -7.84 -0.25 4.91
C PHE A 303 -9.18 0.02 5.58
N TYR A 304 -9.69 -0.98 6.28
CA TYR A 304 -10.85 -0.85 7.14
C TYR A 304 -10.81 -1.92 8.22
N THR A 305 -11.15 -1.52 9.45
CA THR A 305 -11.27 -2.43 10.57
C THR A 305 -12.46 -2.02 11.44
N HIS A 306 -13.10 -3.01 12.08
CA HIS A 306 -14.37 -2.83 12.80
C HIS A 306 -14.49 -3.70 14.04
N TYR A 307 -13.45 -3.68 14.84
CA TYR A 307 -13.38 -4.34 16.14
C TYR A 307 -13.89 -3.41 17.25
N GLY A 308 -14.90 -3.85 17.99
CA GLY A 308 -15.48 -3.11 19.10
C GLY A 308 -14.59 -3.08 20.36
N PRO A 309 -14.98 -2.29 21.39
CA PRO A 309 -14.23 -2.14 22.64
C PRO A 309 -13.97 -3.44 23.41
N ASP A 310 -14.87 -4.43 23.26
CA ASP A 310 -14.76 -5.75 23.91
C ASP A 310 -13.79 -6.70 23.20
N SER A 311 -13.09 -6.23 22.16
CA SER A 311 -12.13 -7.00 21.37
C SER A 311 -10.82 -6.22 21.16
N PHE A 312 -10.35 -6.05 19.92
CA PHE A 312 -9.13 -5.30 19.60
C PHE A 312 -9.32 -3.78 19.71
N ASN A 313 -10.56 -3.28 19.81
CA ASN A 313 -10.90 -1.86 19.90
C ASN A 313 -10.30 -1.03 18.75
N LYS A 314 -10.58 -1.47 17.51
CA LYS A 314 -10.07 -0.88 16.27
C LYS A 314 -11.24 -0.61 15.33
N ASN A 315 -11.61 0.65 15.17
CA ASN A 315 -12.72 1.04 14.28
C ASN A 315 -12.38 2.32 13.49
N TRP A 316 -11.72 2.17 12.34
CA TRP A 316 -11.33 3.28 11.46
C TRP A 316 -11.09 2.83 10.02
N ILE A 317 -11.02 3.81 9.11
CA ILE A 317 -10.53 3.62 7.75
C ILE A 317 -9.28 4.46 7.51
N TYR A 318 -8.45 4.03 6.55
CA TYR A 318 -7.60 4.98 5.82
C TYR A 318 -8.21 5.24 4.46
N ARG A 319 -8.10 6.49 3.99
CA ARG A 319 -8.63 6.87 2.68
C ARG A 319 -7.98 6.04 1.57
N SER A 320 -8.80 5.20 0.93
CA SER A 320 -8.39 4.25 -0.11
C SER A 320 -9.01 4.54 -1.49
N ASP A 321 -9.85 5.57 -1.55
CA ASP A 321 -10.42 6.18 -2.75
C ASP A 321 -9.35 6.68 -3.75
N ASP A 322 -9.78 7.10 -4.94
CA ASP A 322 -8.92 7.59 -6.02
C ASP A 322 -7.86 6.57 -6.48
N TRP A 323 -8.27 5.30 -6.54
CA TRP A 323 -7.43 4.17 -6.97
C TRP A 323 -6.11 4.09 -6.19
N LEU A 324 -6.17 4.12 -4.86
CA LEU A 324 -4.98 4.13 -3.98
C LEU A 324 -3.94 3.10 -4.42
N TYR A 325 -4.34 1.85 -4.66
CA TYR A 325 -3.43 0.78 -5.06
C TYR A 325 -2.62 1.12 -6.31
N ASN A 326 -3.31 1.46 -7.40
CA ASN A 326 -2.70 1.78 -8.69
C ASN A 326 -1.85 3.05 -8.61
N THR A 327 -2.38 4.09 -7.95
CA THR A 327 -1.70 5.37 -7.79
C THR A 327 -0.43 5.22 -6.96
N ARG A 328 -0.45 4.38 -5.92
CA ARG A 328 0.72 4.08 -5.11
C ARG A 328 1.76 3.31 -5.91
N TRP A 329 1.36 2.28 -6.68
CA TRP A 329 2.28 1.60 -7.59
C TRP A 329 2.94 2.57 -8.60
N ASP A 330 2.17 3.47 -9.22
CA ASP A 330 2.68 4.47 -10.14
C ASP A 330 3.76 5.36 -9.48
N GLN A 331 3.56 5.76 -8.22
CA GLN A 331 4.54 6.53 -7.44
C GLN A 331 5.83 5.75 -7.17
N LEU A 332 5.69 4.47 -6.75
CA LEU A 332 6.83 3.60 -6.45
C LEU A 332 7.66 3.32 -7.70
N ILE A 333 7.02 3.09 -8.85
CA ILE A 333 7.71 2.85 -10.14
C ILE A 333 8.48 4.09 -10.59
N ARG A 334 7.90 5.30 -10.47
CA ARG A 334 8.60 6.56 -10.75
C ARG A 334 9.83 6.78 -9.87
N SER A 335 9.77 6.27 -8.63
CA SER A 335 10.85 6.36 -7.65
C SER A 335 11.69 5.08 -7.54
N ARG A 336 11.54 4.10 -8.45
CA ARG A 336 12.14 2.76 -8.32
C ARG A 336 13.66 2.77 -8.14
N ASN A 337 14.31 3.80 -8.65
CA ASN A 337 15.75 3.97 -8.50
C ASN A 337 16.17 4.29 -7.06
N LYS A 338 15.24 4.48 -6.10
CA LYS A 338 15.52 4.68 -4.67
C LYS A 338 14.97 3.54 -3.79
N ILE A 339 14.27 2.57 -4.38
CA ILE A 339 13.54 1.52 -3.66
C ILE A 339 14.14 0.18 -4.07
N ASP A 340 14.58 -0.62 -3.11
CA ASP A 340 15.16 -1.94 -3.37
C ASP A 340 14.06 -3.00 -3.45
N ILE A 341 13.09 -2.91 -2.53
CA ILE A 341 12.01 -3.89 -2.36
C ILE A 341 10.68 -3.15 -2.23
N VAL A 342 9.62 -3.70 -2.82
CA VAL A 342 8.24 -3.30 -2.51
C VAL A 342 7.57 -4.43 -1.75
N GLN A 343 7.04 -4.14 -0.58
CA GLN A 343 6.20 -5.06 0.18
C GLN A 343 4.74 -4.68 0.03
N ILE A 344 3.93 -5.63 -0.43
CA ILE A 344 2.48 -5.54 -0.43
C ILE A 344 1.99 -5.87 0.97
N VAL A 345 1.24 -4.94 1.56
CA VAL A 345 0.56 -5.14 2.84
C VAL A 345 -0.93 -5.24 2.53
N SER A 346 -1.52 -6.43 2.46
CA SER A 346 -0.95 -7.75 2.80
C SER A 346 -1.48 -8.87 1.91
N TRP A 347 -0.96 -10.08 2.11
CA TRP A 347 -1.50 -11.29 1.51
C TRP A 347 -2.81 -11.72 2.18
N ASN A 348 -2.85 -11.79 3.52
CA ASN A 348 -3.95 -12.43 4.26
C ASN A 348 -4.31 -11.74 5.61
N ASP A 349 -4.09 -10.43 5.74
CA ASP A 349 -4.60 -9.69 6.91
C ASP A 349 -6.06 -9.28 6.70
N TYR A 350 -6.95 -10.20 7.05
CA TYR A 350 -8.39 -10.08 6.80
C TYR A 350 -9.05 -8.98 7.63
N GLY A 351 -8.71 -8.90 8.92
CA GLY A 351 -9.35 -8.00 9.87
C GLY A 351 -9.11 -6.50 9.62
N GLU A 352 -8.08 -6.17 8.84
CA GLU A 352 -7.75 -4.82 8.39
C GLU A 352 -8.12 -4.57 6.92
N SER A 353 -8.78 -5.54 6.27
CA SER A 353 -9.38 -5.41 4.93
C SER A 353 -8.40 -5.11 3.79
N HIS A 354 -7.10 -5.34 3.99
CA HIS A 354 -6.07 -4.97 3.02
C HIS A 354 -5.35 -6.15 2.39
N TYR A 355 -5.88 -7.36 2.57
CA TYR A 355 -5.43 -8.59 1.94
C TYR A 355 -5.67 -8.55 0.42
N ILE A 356 -4.82 -9.24 -0.34
CA ILE A 356 -5.01 -9.48 -1.78
C ILE A 356 -5.02 -10.98 -2.15
N GLY A 357 -4.70 -11.85 -1.20
CA GLY A 357 -4.75 -13.30 -1.36
C GLY A 357 -6.15 -13.88 -1.12
N PRO A 358 -6.33 -15.18 -1.40
CA PRO A 358 -7.58 -15.89 -1.10
C PRO A 358 -7.90 -15.90 0.40
N ILE A 359 -9.19 -16.03 0.75
CA ILE A 359 -9.65 -16.14 2.15
C ILE A 359 -9.66 -17.62 2.56
N GLU A 360 -8.52 -18.15 3.00
CA GLU A 360 -8.35 -19.57 3.38
C GLU A 360 -7.97 -19.79 4.86
N GLY A 361 -7.70 -18.71 5.59
CA GLY A 361 -7.15 -18.74 6.95
C GLY A 361 -8.16 -18.47 8.05
N ALA A 362 -7.64 -18.41 9.27
CA ALA A 362 -8.37 -17.84 10.39
C ALA A 362 -8.61 -16.35 10.16
N GLN A 363 -9.80 -15.89 10.53
CA GLN A 363 -10.25 -14.51 10.42
C GLN A 363 -10.70 -14.00 11.80
N PRO A 364 -9.79 -13.77 12.76
CA PRO A 364 -10.14 -13.61 14.18
C PRO A 364 -11.17 -12.50 14.44
N ASN A 365 -12.45 -12.89 14.56
CA ASN A 365 -13.61 -12.01 14.74
C ASN A 365 -13.86 -10.99 13.63
N SER A 366 -13.44 -11.26 12.38
CA SER A 366 -13.65 -10.34 11.25
C SER A 366 -14.64 -10.83 10.18
N ASN A 367 -15.21 -12.02 10.34
CA ASN A 367 -16.15 -12.63 9.38
C ASN A 367 -17.27 -11.67 8.93
N ALA A 368 -17.77 -10.85 9.85
CA ALA A 368 -18.89 -9.94 9.59
C ALA A 368 -18.63 -8.90 8.48
N TRP A 369 -17.36 -8.53 8.22
CA TRP A 369 -17.01 -7.59 7.13
C TRP A 369 -16.09 -8.17 6.06
N VAL A 370 -15.62 -9.40 6.25
CA VAL A 370 -14.69 -10.06 5.31
C VAL A 370 -15.39 -11.11 4.46
N ASP A 371 -16.35 -11.86 5.00
CA ASP A 371 -16.99 -12.93 4.23
C ASP A 371 -17.74 -12.34 3.02
N GLY A 372 -17.41 -12.84 1.83
CA GLY A 372 -17.96 -12.34 0.55
C GLY A 372 -17.16 -11.20 -0.11
N PHE A 373 -16.08 -10.71 0.52
CA PHE A 373 -15.24 -9.64 0.00
C PHE A 373 -13.94 -10.20 -0.60
N ASP A 374 -14.02 -10.82 -1.78
CA ASP A 374 -12.82 -11.23 -2.50
C ASP A 374 -12.05 -9.99 -3.02
N HIS A 375 -10.75 -9.97 -2.78
CA HIS A 375 -9.83 -8.88 -3.11
C HIS A 375 -8.84 -9.24 -4.24
N GLN A 376 -8.98 -10.43 -4.85
CA GLN A 376 -8.05 -10.92 -5.87
C GLN A 376 -8.04 -10.09 -7.17
N ALA A 377 -8.99 -9.16 -7.39
CA ALA A 377 -8.87 -8.19 -8.49
C ALA A 377 -7.59 -7.33 -8.35
N TRP A 378 -7.22 -6.95 -7.13
CA TRP A 378 -5.95 -6.24 -6.88
C TRP A 378 -4.74 -7.14 -7.08
N LEU A 379 -4.83 -8.41 -6.71
CA LEU A 379 -3.78 -9.40 -6.99
C LEU A 379 -3.51 -9.54 -8.49
N GLN A 380 -4.57 -9.65 -9.30
CA GLN A 380 -4.42 -9.75 -10.76
C GLN A 380 -3.72 -8.52 -11.36
N MET A 381 -4.07 -7.32 -10.89
CA MET A 381 -3.38 -6.08 -11.31
C MET A 381 -1.92 -6.03 -10.85
N THR A 382 -1.55 -6.74 -9.78
CA THR A 382 -0.19 -6.73 -9.20
C THR A 382 0.86 -7.14 -10.23
N SER A 383 0.58 -8.13 -11.07
CA SER A 383 1.55 -8.62 -12.07
C SER A 383 2.07 -7.53 -13.00
N TYR A 384 1.18 -6.64 -13.46
CA TYR A 384 1.51 -5.51 -14.33
C TYR A 384 2.45 -4.52 -13.64
N TYR A 385 2.12 -4.12 -12.41
CA TYR A 385 2.89 -3.13 -11.66
C TYR A 385 4.19 -3.71 -11.07
N ALA A 386 4.18 -4.95 -10.59
CA ALA A 386 5.36 -5.65 -10.11
C ALA A 386 6.39 -5.82 -11.22
N THR A 387 5.95 -6.19 -12.43
CA THR A 387 6.83 -6.26 -13.61
C THR A 387 7.45 -4.89 -13.93
N ALA A 388 6.63 -3.84 -13.90
CA ALA A 388 7.10 -2.47 -14.14
C ALA A 388 8.09 -1.98 -13.09
N PHE A 389 7.88 -2.30 -11.82
CA PHE A 389 8.82 -1.96 -10.75
C PHE A 389 10.17 -2.66 -10.95
N LYS A 390 10.14 -3.98 -11.20
CA LYS A 390 11.35 -4.78 -11.34
C LYS A 390 12.16 -4.39 -12.57
N THR A 391 11.50 -4.30 -13.73
CA THR A 391 12.17 -4.06 -15.03
C THR A 391 12.35 -2.59 -15.38
N GLY A 392 11.56 -1.70 -14.77
CA GLY A 392 11.49 -0.28 -15.15
C GLY A 392 10.64 0.00 -16.39
N GLN A 393 9.94 -1.01 -16.94
CA GLN A 393 9.06 -0.88 -18.09
C GLN A 393 7.72 -1.56 -17.82
N TYR A 394 6.62 -0.87 -18.12
CA TYR A 394 5.29 -1.49 -18.06
C TYR A 394 5.19 -2.60 -19.12
N PRO A 395 4.74 -3.82 -18.76
CA PRO A 395 4.56 -4.88 -19.74
C PRO A 395 3.41 -4.55 -20.70
N THR A 396 3.40 -5.20 -21.85
CA THR A 396 2.26 -5.12 -22.77
C THR A 396 1.02 -5.71 -22.10
N ILE A 397 -0.13 -5.08 -22.36
CA ILE A 397 -1.44 -5.63 -21.98
C ILE A 397 -1.88 -6.55 -23.10
N ASP A 398 -1.91 -7.86 -22.80
CA ASP A 398 -2.24 -8.90 -23.79
C ASP A 398 -3.71 -9.32 -23.76
N LYS A 399 -4.46 -8.88 -22.74
CA LYS A 399 -5.89 -9.17 -22.58
C LYS A 399 -6.65 -7.93 -22.14
N ASP A 400 -7.82 -7.76 -22.72
CA ASP A 400 -8.77 -6.72 -22.31
C ASP A 400 -9.42 -7.12 -20.98
N GLN A 401 -9.31 -6.27 -19.96
CA GLN A 401 -9.82 -6.54 -18.62
C GLN A 401 -10.45 -5.29 -17.99
N ILE A 402 -11.48 -5.48 -17.17
CA ILE A 402 -12.08 -4.46 -16.31
C ILE A 402 -12.05 -4.95 -14.87
N PHE A 403 -11.46 -4.16 -13.98
CA PHE A 403 -11.46 -4.37 -12.54
C PHE A 403 -12.40 -3.36 -11.90
N LEU A 404 -13.36 -3.81 -11.08
CA LEU A 404 -14.27 -2.95 -10.33
C LEU A 404 -13.97 -3.01 -8.83
N THR A 405 -14.19 -1.90 -8.15
CA THR A 405 -14.11 -1.78 -6.69
C THR A 405 -15.24 -0.89 -6.18
N ALA A 406 -15.99 -1.37 -5.19
CA ALA A 406 -17.09 -0.62 -4.57
C ALA A 406 -17.29 -1.01 -3.09
N ARG A 407 -17.68 -0.04 -2.26
CA ARG A 407 -18.18 -0.31 -0.90
C ARG A 407 -19.65 -0.76 -0.95
N PRO A 408 -20.13 -1.58 0.00
CA PRO A 408 -21.46 -2.20 -0.07
C PRO A 408 -22.63 -1.28 0.29
N HIS A 409 -22.39 -0.12 0.91
CA HIS A 409 -23.45 0.82 1.32
C HIS A 409 -22.98 2.29 1.30
N PRO A 410 -23.89 3.28 1.28
CA PRO A 410 -23.52 4.69 1.36
C PRO A 410 -22.69 5.02 2.59
N ALA A 411 -21.65 5.85 2.45
CA ALA A 411 -20.76 6.24 3.56
C ALA A 411 -21.55 6.83 4.74
N HIS A 412 -22.62 7.57 4.45
CA HIS A 412 -23.42 8.21 5.49
C HIS A 412 -24.70 7.44 5.86
N ALA A 413 -24.87 6.20 5.40
CA ALA A 413 -26.00 5.36 5.81
C ALA A 413 -25.99 5.13 7.34
N ASP A 414 -27.16 4.91 7.92
CA ASP A 414 -27.30 4.53 9.33
C ASP A 414 -27.58 3.04 9.41
N ALA A 415 -26.67 2.31 10.05
CA ALA A 415 -26.85 0.88 10.29
C ALA A 415 -27.93 0.65 11.35
N SER A 416 -28.83 -0.31 11.11
CA SER A 416 -29.97 -0.54 12.01
C SER A 416 -29.61 -1.27 13.30
N ASP A 417 -28.54 -2.06 13.31
CA ASP A 417 -28.15 -2.94 14.42
C ASP A 417 -26.63 -3.11 14.48
N ASP A 418 -25.93 -2.01 14.78
CA ASP A 418 -24.47 -1.99 14.91
C ASP A 418 -24.05 -1.47 16.30
N PRO A 419 -23.45 -2.31 17.17
CA PRO A 419 -23.07 -1.89 18.52
C PRO A 419 -21.76 -1.09 18.58
N ILE A 420 -21.01 -0.98 17.48
CA ILE A 420 -19.67 -0.39 17.44
C ILE A 420 -19.73 1.07 16.94
N GLY A 421 -20.61 1.34 15.98
CA GLY A 421 -20.77 2.65 15.35
C GLY A 421 -19.88 2.86 14.12
N LYS A 422 -20.09 3.98 13.42
CA LYS A 422 -19.32 4.30 12.20
C LYS A 422 -17.82 4.33 12.50
N PRO A 423 -16.95 3.81 11.60
CA PRO A 423 -15.51 3.89 11.76
C PRO A 423 -15.04 5.34 11.79
N THR A 424 -13.97 5.60 12.53
CA THR A 424 -13.30 6.90 12.49
C THR A 424 -12.86 7.21 11.05
N ASP A 425 -13.01 8.48 10.65
CA ASP A 425 -12.65 9.01 9.33
C ASP A 425 -13.50 8.49 8.15
N PHE A 426 -14.68 7.92 8.41
CA PHE A 426 -15.63 7.47 7.38
C PHE A 426 -16.04 8.59 6.40
N GLU A 427 -15.92 9.86 6.79
CA GLU A 427 -16.24 11.02 5.94
C GLU A 427 -15.23 11.22 4.79
N LEU A 428 -14.10 10.48 4.80
CA LEU A 428 -13.07 10.60 3.77
C LEU A 428 -13.35 9.78 2.50
N THR A 429 -14.36 8.90 2.51
CA THR A 429 -14.71 8.03 1.37
C THR A 429 -15.95 8.52 0.61
N GLU A 430 -15.99 8.20 -0.68
CA GLU A 430 -17.03 8.55 -1.62
C GLU A 430 -17.91 7.34 -1.95
N ASP A 431 -19.16 7.61 -2.32
CA ASP A 431 -20.09 6.63 -2.87
C ASP A 431 -19.85 6.50 -4.38
N ALA A 432 -18.74 5.85 -4.74
CA ALA A 432 -18.27 5.73 -6.12
C ALA A 432 -17.94 4.29 -6.50
N LEU A 433 -18.26 3.96 -7.77
CA LEU A 433 -17.77 2.76 -8.43
C LEU A 433 -16.45 3.13 -9.09
N TRP A 434 -15.38 2.50 -8.64
CA TRP A 434 -14.05 2.68 -9.21
C TRP A 434 -13.79 1.55 -10.20
N ALA A 435 -13.33 1.91 -11.40
CA ALA A 435 -12.92 0.95 -12.41
C ALA A 435 -11.48 1.20 -12.86
N VAL A 436 -10.73 0.12 -13.04
CA VAL A 436 -9.45 0.12 -13.76
C VAL A 436 -9.62 -0.73 -15.01
N VAL A 437 -9.27 -0.18 -16.16
CA VAL A 437 -9.44 -0.83 -17.45
C VAL A 437 -8.07 -1.09 -18.04
N PHE A 438 -7.79 -2.34 -18.35
CA PHE A 438 -6.62 -2.75 -19.12
C PHE A 438 -7.11 -3.01 -20.55
N ALA A 439 -6.70 -2.17 -21.49
CA ALA A 439 -7.13 -2.26 -22.88
C ALA A 439 -5.95 -2.56 -23.82
N THR A 440 -6.10 -3.57 -24.67
CA THR A 440 -5.10 -3.97 -25.67
C THR A 440 -5.02 -2.95 -26.83
N ALA A 441 -6.14 -2.30 -27.13
CA ALA A 441 -6.33 -1.28 -28.15
C ALA A 441 -7.46 -0.33 -27.73
N PRO A 442 -7.66 0.84 -28.38
CA PRO A 442 -8.78 1.72 -28.07
C PRO A 442 -10.12 0.96 -28.05
N ALA A 443 -10.96 1.26 -27.07
CA ALA A 443 -12.24 0.58 -26.85
C ALA A 443 -13.25 1.53 -26.22
N LYS A 444 -14.52 1.15 -26.26
CA LYS A 444 -15.60 1.79 -25.51
C LYS A 444 -15.89 0.95 -24.27
N VAL A 445 -15.92 1.60 -23.11
CA VAL A 445 -16.32 1.00 -21.84
C VAL A 445 -17.63 1.62 -21.38
N THR A 446 -18.58 0.78 -20.96
CA THR A 446 -19.82 1.24 -20.35
C THR A 446 -19.83 0.80 -18.89
N LEU A 447 -19.96 1.74 -17.96
CA LEU A 447 -20.16 1.46 -16.54
C LEU A 447 -21.60 1.77 -16.15
N SER A 448 -22.17 0.96 -15.28
CA SER A 448 -23.55 1.15 -14.80
C SER A 448 -23.62 0.91 -13.31
N ALA A 449 -24.16 1.89 -12.58
CA ALA A 449 -24.70 1.73 -11.23
C ALA A 449 -26.21 2.00 -11.19
N ASP A 450 -26.82 2.28 -12.35
CA ASP A 450 -28.27 2.35 -12.58
C ASP A 450 -28.48 1.89 -14.03
N PRO A 451 -29.13 0.75 -14.28
CA PRO A 451 -29.36 0.24 -15.63
C PRO A 451 -30.08 1.21 -16.55
N ALA A 452 -30.82 2.19 -16.01
CA ALA A 452 -31.49 3.22 -16.79
C ALA A 452 -30.56 4.36 -17.24
N LYS A 453 -29.38 4.49 -16.62
CA LYS A 453 -28.42 5.59 -16.84
C LYS A 453 -26.97 5.09 -16.82
N PRO A 454 -26.59 4.17 -17.73
CA PRO A 454 -25.18 3.81 -17.88
C PRO A 454 -24.36 5.00 -18.40
N GLU A 455 -23.08 5.04 -18.05
CA GLU A 455 -22.10 6.02 -18.54
C GLU A 455 -21.11 5.35 -19.49
N GLU A 456 -20.85 5.99 -20.64
CA GLU A 456 -19.90 5.50 -21.66
C GLU A 456 -18.59 6.29 -21.63
N PHE A 457 -17.49 5.57 -21.84
CA PHE A 457 -16.13 6.10 -21.85
C PHE A 457 -15.37 5.56 -23.06
N ASP A 458 -14.73 6.44 -23.83
CA ASP A 458 -13.70 6.03 -24.78
C ASP A 458 -12.37 5.89 -24.03
N VAL A 459 -11.77 4.70 -24.09
CA VAL A 459 -10.48 4.41 -23.47
C VAL A 459 -9.40 4.15 -24.54
N PRO A 460 -8.18 4.68 -24.38
CA PRO A 460 -7.06 4.31 -25.23
C PRO A 460 -6.56 2.90 -24.89
N ALA A 461 -5.64 2.37 -25.71
CA ALA A 461 -4.81 1.24 -25.30
C ALA A 461 -4.00 1.60 -24.03
N GLY A 462 -3.78 0.62 -23.15
CA GLY A 462 -3.10 0.80 -21.88
C GLY A 462 -4.07 0.76 -20.68
N VAL A 463 -3.66 1.41 -19.60
CA VAL A 463 -4.44 1.45 -18.34
C VAL A 463 -5.25 2.74 -18.26
N SER A 464 -6.56 2.62 -18.06
CA SER A 464 -7.47 3.74 -17.78
C SER A 464 -8.11 3.60 -16.40
N LYS A 465 -8.33 4.74 -15.72
CA LYS A 465 -9.00 4.82 -14.41
C LYS A 465 -10.34 5.56 -14.61
N LEU A 466 -11.46 4.89 -14.37
CA LEU A 466 -12.82 5.40 -14.61
C LEU A 466 -13.67 5.37 -13.34
N ARG A 467 -14.53 6.36 -13.14
CA ARG A 467 -15.34 6.53 -11.93
C ARG A 467 -16.75 6.95 -12.31
N ILE A 468 -17.75 6.31 -11.72
CA ILE A 468 -19.14 6.78 -11.72
C ILE A 468 -19.67 6.82 -10.29
N SER A 469 -20.75 7.57 -10.05
CA SER A 469 -21.43 7.56 -8.75
C SER A 469 -22.20 6.26 -8.56
N LEU A 470 -22.12 5.66 -7.37
CA LEU A 470 -23.01 4.56 -7.00
C LEU A 470 -24.43 5.10 -6.76
N VAL A 471 -25.43 4.26 -7.04
CA VAL A 471 -26.84 4.59 -6.81
C VAL A 471 -27.41 3.61 -5.80
N ALA A 472 -27.90 4.13 -4.68
CA ALA A 472 -28.42 3.31 -3.60
C ALA A 472 -29.61 2.47 -4.07
N GLY A 473 -29.64 1.19 -3.69
CA GLY A 473 -30.65 0.23 -4.10
C GLY A 473 -30.44 -0.34 -5.51
N GLN A 474 -29.26 -0.20 -6.09
CA GLN A 474 -28.91 -0.74 -7.41
C GLN A 474 -27.69 -1.66 -7.33
N GLY A 475 -27.56 -2.53 -8.33
CA GLY A 475 -26.33 -3.29 -8.58
C GLY A 475 -25.38 -2.55 -9.51
N ILE A 476 -24.26 -3.19 -9.84
CA ILE A 476 -23.24 -2.65 -10.75
C ILE A 476 -23.07 -3.54 -11.98
N ALA A 477 -22.63 -2.95 -13.09
CA ALA A 477 -22.24 -3.67 -14.30
C ALA A 477 -21.16 -2.90 -15.06
N ALA A 478 -20.38 -3.64 -15.85
CA ALA A 478 -19.41 -3.07 -16.78
C ALA A 478 -19.35 -3.87 -18.08
N THR A 479 -19.27 -3.18 -19.21
CA THR A 479 -18.99 -3.79 -20.51
C THR A 479 -17.82 -3.12 -21.20
N MET A 480 -17.09 -3.89 -22.02
CA MET A 480 -16.13 -3.35 -22.98
C MET A 480 -16.54 -3.79 -24.38
N ALA A 481 -16.52 -2.86 -25.33
CA ALA A 481 -16.76 -3.15 -26.74
C ALA A 481 -15.72 -2.47 -27.63
N ARG A 482 -15.37 -3.15 -28.73
CA ARG A 482 -14.50 -2.62 -29.79
C ARG A 482 -15.09 -3.01 -31.14
N ASP A 483 -15.19 -2.05 -32.05
CA ASP A 483 -15.73 -2.24 -33.41
C ASP A 483 -17.12 -2.93 -33.44
N GLY A 484 -17.95 -2.67 -32.43
CA GLY A 484 -19.29 -3.23 -32.30
C GLY A 484 -19.36 -4.64 -31.69
N ALA A 485 -18.22 -5.27 -31.38
CA ALA A 485 -18.17 -6.54 -30.65
C ALA A 485 -17.98 -6.30 -29.15
N THR A 486 -18.80 -6.96 -28.32
CA THR A 486 -18.62 -6.99 -26.86
C THR A 486 -17.48 -7.94 -26.52
N LEU A 487 -16.46 -7.42 -25.83
CA LEU A 487 -15.28 -8.16 -25.37
C LEU A 487 -15.44 -8.62 -23.93
N VAL A 488 -16.01 -7.76 -23.07
CA VAL A 488 -16.28 -8.03 -21.65
C VAL A 488 -17.74 -7.67 -21.38
N ASP A 489 -18.47 -8.56 -20.70
CA ASP A 489 -19.80 -8.28 -20.12
C ASP A 489 -19.81 -8.81 -18.69
N MET A 490 -19.72 -7.90 -17.71
CA MET A 490 -19.63 -8.21 -16.30
C MET A 490 -20.81 -7.63 -15.54
N LYS A 491 -21.56 -8.51 -14.86
CA LYS A 491 -22.68 -8.17 -13.96
C LYS A 491 -22.49 -8.92 -12.64
N PRO A 492 -21.67 -8.38 -11.73
CA PRO A 492 -21.42 -9.04 -10.45
C PRO A 492 -22.68 -9.15 -9.61
N ASP A 493 -22.74 -10.16 -8.75
CA ASP A 493 -23.74 -10.23 -7.68
C ASP A 493 -23.36 -9.23 -6.58
N PHE A 494 -23.78 -7.99 -6.78
CA PHE A 494 -23.49 -6.87 -5.91
C PHE A 494 -24.71 -5.97 -5.80
N TYR A 495 -24.97 -5.47 -4.60
CA TYR A 495 -26.07 -4.56 -4.30
C TYR A 495 -25.58 -3.47 -3.38
N PHE A 496 -25.76 -2.21 -3.78
CA PHE A 496 -25.40 -1.05 -2.96
C PHE A 496 -26.54 -0.76 -1.97
N ASP A 497 -26.44 -1.34 -0.78
CA ASP A 497 -27.51 -1.37 0.21
C ASP A 497 -27.74 -0.01 0.88
N PRO A 498 -28.92 0.63 0.70
CA PRO A 498 -29.23 1.88 1.40
C PRO A 498 -29.45 1.71 2.91
N ASN A 499 -29.75 0.50 3.39
CA ASN A 499 -30.16 0.24 4.78
C ASN A 499 -29.33 -0.91 5.39
N PRO A 500 -28.02 -0.74 5.55
CA PRO A 500 -27.17 -1.79 6.09
C PRO A 500 -27.58 -2.19 7.50
N THR A 501 -27.41 -3.47 7.85
CA THR A 501 -27.65 -3.94 9.22
C THR A 501 -26.49 -3.55 10.13
N THR A 502 -25.25 -3.75 9.67
CA THR A 502 -23.98 -3.38 10.32
C THR A 502 -23.16 -2.51 9.38
N TYR A 503 -22.25 -1.70 9.92
CA TYR A 503 -21.31 -0.95 9.09
C TYR A 503 -20.30 -1.91 8.45
N ASN A 504 -20.07 -1.75 7.15
CA ASN A 504 -19.01 -2.45 6.43
C ASN A 504 -18.39 -1.52 5.38
N TYR A 505 -17.19 -1.04 5.68
CA TYR A 505 -16.38 -0.19 4.80
C TYR A 505 -15.26 -0.97 4.09
N ASN A 506 -15.35 -2.31 4.08
CA ASN A 506 -14.55 -3.14 3.20
C ASN A 506 -14.99 -2.90 1.75
N ALA A 507 -14.20 -3.37 0.77
CA ALA A 507 -14.46 -3.13 -0.64
C ALA A 507 -14.65 -4.44 -1.40
N ALA A 508 -15.81 -4.58 -2.05
CA ALA A 508 -16.03 -5.68 -2.97
C ALA A 508 -15.23 -5.42 -4.25
N THR A 509 -14.50 -6.43 -4.73
CA THR A 509 -13.73 -6.32 -5.97
C THR A 509 -14.16 -7.36 -7.00
N PHE A 510 -14.11 -6.99 -8.28
CA PHE A 510 -14.55 -7.86 -9.37
C PHE A 510 -13.61 -7.72 -10.57
N THR A 511 -13.46 -8.80 -11.35
CA THR A 511 -12.69 -8.77 -12.60
C THR A 511 -13.49 -9.38 -13.74
N GLY A 512 -13.60 -8.64 -14.84
CA GLY A 512 -14.05 -9.14 -16.14
C GLY A 512 -12.86 -9.23 -17.08
N THR A 513 -12.70 -10.36 -17.76
CA THR A 513 -11.63 -10.58 -18.73
C THR A 513 -12.25 -11.00 -20.06
N ALA A 514 -11.75 -10.46 -21.17
CA ALA A 514 -12.22 -10.84 -22.49
C ALA A 514 -11.91 -12.32 -22.77
N GLU A 515 -12.86 -13.00 -23.43
CA GLU A 515 -12.76 -14.41 -23.80
C GLU A 515 -11.65 -14.70 -24.82
#